data_AF-A0A1W6CJN5-F1
#
_entry.id   AF-A0A1W6CJN5-F1
#
_cell.length_a   1.000
_cell.length_b   1.000
_cell.length_c   1.000
_cell.angle_alpha   90.00
_cell.angle_beta   90.00
_cell.angle_gamma   90.00
#
_symmetry.space_group_name_H-M   'P 1'
#
loop_
_entity.id
_entity.type
_entity.pdbx_description
1 polymer ?
#
loop_
_entity_poly.entity_id
_entity_poly.type
_entity_poly.pdbx_seq_one_letter_code
_entity_poly.pdbx_strand_id
1 'polypeptide(L)'
;MNRNERQACQEVVKLAEHVEAGEVVETALALYLMHEQAPRRFLSDDAFRHQLSRRLRGLADVNAGTWYDHTTNKLKRVYRDLPATSALVMGAMLAETFGVAGLLLARREEEDAEKRRRENEELAQAVKDLK
;
A
#
# COMPACT_ATOMS: atom_id res chain seq x y z
N MET A 1 2.26 16.10 21.33
CA MET A 1 2.39 15.78 19.90
C MET A 1 3.63 16.47 19.33
N ASN A 2 4.62 15.70 18.88
CA ASN A 2 5.84 16.24 18.28
C ASN A 2 5.61 16.69 16.83
N ARG A 3 6.61 17.33 16.20
CA ARG A 3 6.50 17.85 14.83
C ARG A 3 6.14 16.75 13.81
N ASN A 4 6.72 15.56 13.96
CA ASN A 4 6.55 14.47 13.00
C ASN A 4 5.17 13.84 13.10
N GLU A 5 4.67 13.64 14.32
CA GLU A 5 3.29 13.18 14.57
C GLU A 5 2.28 14.15 14.00
N ARG A 6 2.48 15.47 14.20
CA ARG A 6 1.60 16.48 13.63
C ARG A 6 1.56 16.39 12.10
N GLN A 7 2.72 16.23 11.47
CA GLN A 7 2.82 16.10 10.01
C GLN A 7 2.15 14.81 9.52
N ALA A 8 2.35 13.68 10.21
CA ALA A 8 1.68 12.42 9.91
C ALA A 8 0.15 12.56 9.98
N CYS A 9 -0.39 13.14 11.06
CA CYS A 9 -1.83 13.36 11.21
C CYS A 9 -2.39 14.27 10.13
N GLN A 10 -1.67 15.32 9.72
CA GLN A 10 -2.09 16.19 8.62
C GLN A 10 -2.23 15.42 7.30
N GLU A 11 -1.33 14.48 7.02
CA GLU A 11 -1.44 13.65 5.82
C GLU A 11 -2.60 12.65 5.91
N VAL A 12 -2.91 12.12 7.10
CA VAL A 12 -4.10 11.28 7.30
C VAL A 12 -5.39 12.07 7.06
N VAL A 13 -5.47 13.30 7.58
CA VAL A 13 -6.63 14.19 7.34
C VAL A 13 -6.81 14.47 5.85
N LYS A 14 -5.73 14.77 5.13
CA LYS A 14 -5.82 14.98 3.67
C LYS A 14 -6.34 13.75 2.92
N LEU A 15 -5.95 12.54 3.34
CA LEU A 15 -6.51 11.33 2.73
C LEU A 15 -8.01 11.24 2.97
N ALA A 16 -8.45 11.47 4.21
CA ALA A 16 -9.86 11.44 4.57
C ALA A 16 -10.71 12.50 3.84
N GLU A 17 -10.12 13.66 3.54
CA GLU A 17 -10.83 14.77 2.87
C GLU A 17 -10.86 14.66 1.34
N HIS A 18 -9.90 13.96 0.73
CA HIS A 18 -9.67 14.02 -0.71
C HIS A 18 -9.67 12.67 -1.44
N VAL A 19 -9.75 11.55 -0.71
CA VAL A 19 -9.68 10.21 -1.30
C VAL A 19 -10.85 9.38 -0.79
N GLU A 20 -11.50 8.66 -1.69
CA GLU A 20 -12.57 7.73 -1.33
C GLU A 20 -12.05 6.64 -0.39
N ALA A 21 -12.79 6.35 0.68
CA ALA A 21 -12.36 5.39 1.69
C ALA A 21 -12.08 3.99 1.09
N GLY A 22 -12.86 3.58 0.10
CA GLY A 22 -12.67 2.32 -0.62
C GLY A 22 -11.30 2.24 -1.30
N GLU A 23 -10.85 3.31 -1.93
CA GLU A 23 -9.56 3.36 -2.63
C GLU A 23 -8.38 3.30 -1.65
N VAL A 24 -8.52 3.94 -0.49
CA VAL A 24 -7.56 3.84 0.62
C VAL A 24 -7.45 2.41 1.13
N VAL A 25 -8.60 1.76 1.40
CA VAL A 25 -8.65 0.38 1.89
C VAL A 25 -8.04 -0.56 0.86
N GLU A 26 -8.48 -0.50 -0.40
CA GLU A 26 -7.98 -1.37 -1.48
C GLU A 26 -6.46 -1.22 -1.65
N THR A 27 -5.96 0.01 -1.71
CA THR A 27 -4.54 0.28 -1.86
C THR A 27 -3.75 -0.25 -0.67
N ALA A 28 -4.22 -0.03 0.56
CA ALA A 28 -3.54 -0.52 1.76
C ALA A 28 -3.46 -2.06 1.77
N LEU A 29 -4.59 -2.73 1.53
CA LEU A 29 -4.68 -4.19 1.52
C LEU A 29 -3.85 -4.81 0.39
N ALA A 30 -3.82 -4.19 -0.80
CA ALA A 30 -2.96 -4.63 -1.89
C ALA A 30 -1.47 -4.58 -1.54
N LEU A 31 -1.03 -3.58 -0.76
CA LEU A 31 0.35 -3.55 -0.26
C LEU A 31 0.63 -4.67 0.73
N TYR A 32 -0.30 -4.98 1.64
CA TYR A 32 -0.17 -6.13 2.54
C TYR A 32 -0.09 -7.45 1.78
N LEU A 33 -0.94 -7.64 0.78
CA LEU A 33 -0.90 -8.81 -0.09
C LEU A 33 0.46 -8.94 -0.78
N MET A 34 1.02 -7.84 -1.29
CA MET A 34 2.35 -7.82 -1.89
C MET A 34 3.45 -8.14 -0.88
N HIS A 35 3.32 -7.67 0.37
CA HIS A 35 4.29 -7.95 1.42
C HIS A 35 4.36 -9.43 1.76
N GLU A 36 3.21 -10.10 1.89
CA GLU A 36 3.13 -11.53 2.17
C GLU A 36 3.58 -12.38 0.97
N GLN A 37 3.12 -12.07 -0.24
CA GLN A 37 3.47 -12.85 -1.44
C GLN A 37 4.92 -12.65 -1.91
N ALA A 38 5.52 -11.50 -1.60
CA ALA A 38 6.84 -11.14 -2.07
C ALA A 38 7.62 -10.35 -1.01
N PRO A 39 7.93 -10.94 0.16
CA PRO A 39 8.53 -10.23 1.30
C PRO A 39 9.88 -9.60 0.94
N ARG A 40 10.64 -10.24 0.04
CA ARG A 40 11.92 -9.73 -0.49
C ARG A 40 11.81 -8.40 -1.27
N ARG A 41 10.60 -7.92 -1.59
CA ARG A 41 10.40 -6.58 -2.17
C ARG A 41 10.57 -5.45 -1.16
N PHE A 42 10.46 -5.76 0.14
CA PHE A 42 10.63 -4.79 1.20
C PHE A 42 11.85 -5.20 2.03
N LEU A 43 12.81 -4.27 2.17
CA LEU A 43 14.05 -4.53 2.91
C LEU A 43 13.80 -4.81 4.40
N SER A 44 12.77 -4.18 4.96
CA SER A 44 12.38 -4.27 6.37
C SER A 44 10.93 -3.82 6.55
N ASP A 45 10.37 -4.05 7.73
CA ASP A 45 9.04 -3.54 8.12
C ASP A 45 8.93 -2.03 8.01
N ASP A 46 10.01 -1.31 8.34
CA ASP A 46 10.06 0.14 8.20
C ASP A 46 10.07 0.57 6.73
N ALA A 47 10.75 -0.19 5.86
CA ALA A 47 10.69 0.04 4.42
C ALA A 47 9.27 -0.19 3.88
N PHE A 48 8.58 -1.24 4.37
CA PHE A 48 7.17 -1.48 4.06
C PHE A 48 6.28 -0.31 4.54
N ARG A 49 6.37 0.09 5.81
CA ARG A 49 5.60 1.22 6.37
C ARG A 49 5.83 2.52 5.62
N HIS A 50 7.07 2.79 5.22
CA HIS A 50 7.39 3.94 4.40
C HIS A 50 6.72 3.88 3.02
N GLN A 51 6.71 2.71 2.38
CA GLN A 51 6.00 2.53 1.10
C GLN A 51 4.48 2.60 1.26
N LEU A 52 3.92 2.07 2.35
CA LEU A 52 2.50 2.19 2.67
C LEU A 52 2.08 3.66 2.75
N SER A 53 2.80 4.46 3.55
CA SER A 53 2.58 5.90 3.63
C SER A 53 2.73 6.58 2.27
N ARG A 54 3.78 6.24 1.51
CA ARG A 54 4.03 6.84 0.19
C ARG A 54 2.91 6.54 -0.80
N ARG A 55 2.43 5.29 -0.86
CA ARG A 55 1.41 4.85 -1.83
C ARG A 55 0.06 5.47 -1.50
N LEU A 56 -0.35 5.49 -0.24
CA LEU A 56 -1.59 6.15 0.16
C LEU A 56 -1.53 7.66 -0.05
N ARG A 57 -0.43 8.33 0.35
CA ARG A 57 -0.26 9.77 0.07
C ARG A 57 -0.33 10.12 -1.42
N GLY A 58 0.06 9.19 -2.29
CA GLY A 58 0.00 9.34 -3.74
C GLY A 58 -1.43 9.36 -4.30
N LEU A 59 -2.43 8.90 -3.54
CA LEU A 59 -3.85 8.97 -3.92
C LEU A 59 -4.40 10.39 -3.82
N ALA A 60 -3.91 11.17 -2.85
CA ALA A 60 -4.37 12.54 -2.65
C ALA A 60 -3.61 13.53 -3.54
N ASP A 61 -4.31 14.13 -4.51
CA ASP A 61 -3.74 15.11 -5.43
C ASP A 61 -3.15 16.35 -4.73
N VAL A 62 -3.64 16.68 -3.54
CA VAL A 62 -3.23 17.83 -2.71
C VAL A 62 -1.80 17.74 -2.16
N ASN A 63 -1.16 16.57 -2.26
CA ASN A 63 0.24 16.41 -1.89
C ASN A 63 1.21 16.87 -2.99
N ALA A 64 0.67 17.25 -4.15
CA ALA A 64 1.44 17.85 -5.21
C ALA A 64 1.45 19.38 -5.13
N GLY A 65 2.65 19.94 -5.02
CA GLY A 65 2.90 21.33 -5.37
C GLY A 65 3.12 21.49 -6.88
N THR A 66 3.11 22.74 -7.32
CA THR A 66 3.54 23.12 -8.67
C THR A 66 4.67 24.13 -8.55
N TRP A 67 5.71 23.96 -9.36
CA TRP A 67 6.79 24.93 -9.52
C TRP A 67 6.88 25.34 -11.00
N TYR A 68 7.17 26.61 -11.24
CA TYR A 68 7.36 27.14 -12.58
C TYR A 68 8.80 26.94 -13.03
N ASP A 69 9.03 26.12 -14.06
CA ASP A 69 10.35 25.93 -14.63
C ASP A 69 10.63 27.02 -15.69
N HIS A 70 11.45 28.00 -15.32
CA HIS A 70 11.84 29.10 -16.20
C HIS A 70 12.67 28.66 -17.43
N THR A 71 13.28 27.49 -17.41
CA THR A 71 14.06 26.96 -18.53
C THR A 71 13.16 26.34 -19.59
N THR A 72 12.09 25.67 -19.17
CA THR A 72 11.15 25.00 -20.08
C THR A 72 9.85 25.78 -20.31
N ASN A 73 9.65 26.90 -19.60
CA ASN A 73 8.42 27.69 -19.56
C ASN A 73 7.16 26.84 -19.28
N LYS A 74 7.29 25.84 -18.41
CA LYS A 74 6.20 24.91 -18.05
C LYS A 74 6.04 24.81 -16.54
N LEU A 75 4.79 24.62 -16.11
CA LEU A 75 4.49 24.22 -14.74
C LEU A 75 4.84 22.74 -14.55
N LYS A 76 5.72 22.45 -13.59
CA LYS A 76 6.06 21.09 -13.17
C LYS A 76 5.36 20.75 -11.87
N ARG A 77 4.65 19.63 -11.86
CA ARG A 77 4.03 19.05 -10.66
C ARG A 77 5.13 18.36 -9.84
N VAL A 78 5.28 18.75 -8.58
CA VAL A 78 6.28 18.20 -7.65
C VAL A 78 5.54 17.73 -6.40
N TYR A 79 5.69 16.46 -6.04
CA TYR A 79 5.16 15.96 -4.78
C TYR A 79 6.04 16.45 -3.64
N ARG A 80 5.44 17.10 -2.64
CA ARG A 80 6.20 17.45 -1.43
C ARG A 80 6.47 16.16 -0.66
N ASP A 81 7.73 15.79 -0.58
CA ASP A 81 8.15 14.64 0.22
C ASP A 81 7.90 14.91 1.70
N LEU A 82 7.24 13.95 2.34
CA LEU A 82 7.07 13.93 3.78
C LEU A 82 8.40 13.49 4.41
N PRO A 83 8.90 14.12 5.49
CA PRO A 83 10.11 13.68 6.14
C PRO A 83 10.04 12.19 6.51
N ALA A 84 11.14 11.44 6.34
CA ALA A 84 11.15 9.98 6.52
C ALA A 84 10.57 9.54 7.88
N THR A 85 10.92 10.23 8.97
CA THR A 85 10.37 9.94 10.30
C THR A 85 8.86 10.15 10.35
N SER A 86 8.35 11.21 9.73
CA SER A 86 6.89 11.46 9.66
C SER A 86 6.18 10.40 8.82
N ALA A 87 6.80 9.94 7.72
CA ALA A 87 6.28 8.84 6.91
C ALA A 87 6.23 7.52 7.68
N LEU A 88 7.23 7.25 8.54
CA LEU A 88 7.21 6.08 9.42
C LEU A 88 6.13 6.18 10.50
N VAL A 89 5.95 7.36 11.12
CA VAL A 89 4.86 7.57 12.08
C VAL A 89 3.49 7.35 11.44
N MET A 90 3.25 7.93 10.26
CA MET A 90 2.03 7.69 9.48
C MET A 90 1.88 6.19 9.16
N GLY A 91 2.96 5.54 8.75
CA GLY A 91 2.96 4.12 8.39
C GLY A 91 2.63 3.21 9.56
N ALA A 92 3.06 3.58 10.78
CA ALA A 92 2.68 2.87 12.00
C ALA A 92 1.17 3.00 12.30
N MET A 93 0.60 4.20 12.20
CA MET A 93 -0.84 4.42 12.38
C MET A 93 -1.68 3.62 11.36
N LEU A 94 -1.23 3.62 10.10
CA LEU A 94 -1.86 2.87 9.03
C LEU A 94 -1.72 1.36 9.26
N ALA A 95 -0.57 0.90 9.74
CA ALA A 95 -0.35 -0.50 10.03
C ALA A 95 -1.21 -1.00 11.20
N GLU A 96 -1.43 -0.16 12.22
CA GLU A 96 -2.36 -0.45 13.30
C GLU A 96 -3.81 -0.58 12.79
N THR A 97 -4.18 0.23 11.81
CA THR A 97 -5.54 0.24 11.23
C THR A 97 -5.78 -0.93 10.27
N PHE A 98 -4.85 -1.19 9.36
CA PHE A 98 -5.03 -2.13 8.25
C PHE A 98 -4.31 -3.47 8.43
N GLY A 99 -3.39 -3.58 9.39
CA GLY A 99 -2.52 -4.75 9.52
C GLY A 99 -3.27 -6.06 9.70
N VAL A 100 -4.26 -6.11 10.59
CA VAL A 100 -5.04 -7.33 10.82
C VAL A 100 -5.83 -7.73 9.57
N ALA A 101 -6.53 -6.78 8.95
CA ALA A 101 -7.32 -7.04 7.74
C ALA A 101 -6.41 -7.45 6.56
N GLY A 102 -5.26 -6.81 6.41
CA GLY A 102 -4.26 -7.11 5.39
C GLY A 102 -3.71 -8.53 5.51
N LEU A 103 -3.31 -8.93 6.72
CA LEU A 103 -2.79 -10.27 6.99
C LEU A 103 -3.87 -11.35 6.78
N LEU A 104 -5.11 -11.10 7.23
CA LEU A 104 -6.22 -12.03 7.03
C LEU A 104 -6.55 -12.21 5.55
N LEU A 105 -6.56 -11.12 4.77
CA LEU A 105 -6.78 -11.19 3.33
C LEU A 105 -5.67 -11.99 2.64
N ALA A 106 -4.41 -11.70 2.96
CA ALA A 106 -3.28 -12.37 2.34
C ALA A 106 -3.29 -13.88 2.59
N ARG A 107 -3.55 -14.29 3.84
CA ARG A 107 -3.71 -15.71 4.18
C ARG A 107 -4.84 -16.37 3.41
N ARG A 108 -5.99 -15.70 3.29
CA ARG A 108 -7.14 -16.24 2.54
C ARG A 108 -6.82 -16.42 1.06
N GLU A 109 -6.08 -15.49 0.46
CA GLU A 109 -5.61 -15.63 -0.93
C GLU A 109 -4.65 -16.80 -1.12
N GLU A 110 -3.78 -17.08 -0.15
CA GLU A 110 -2.91 -18.26 -0.18
C GLU A 110 -3.70 -19.55 -0.10
N GLU A 111 -4.66 -19.63 0.83
CA GLU A 111 -5.55 -20.79 0.99
C GLU A 111 -6.38 -21.04 -0.29
N ASP A 112 -6.93 -19.98 -0.88
CA ASP A 112 -7.68 -20.06 -2.14
C ASP A 112 -6.77 -20.46 -3.32
N ALA A 113 -5.52 -19.97 -3.36
CA ALA A 113 -4.54 -20.37 -4.36
C ALA A 113 -4.13 -21.85 -4.22
N GLU A 114 -3.96 -22.36 -3.00
CA GLU A 114 -3.70 -23.78 -2.75
C GLU A 114 -4.86 -24.66 -3.17
N LYS A 115 -6.09 -24.27 -2.82
CA LYS A 115 -7.29 -25.01 -3.19
C LYS A 115 -7.42 -25.12 -4.72
N ARG A 116 -7.25 -24.00 -5.44
CA ARG A 116 -7.25 -23.97 -6.91
C ARG A 116 -6.17 -24.87 -7.51
N ARG A 117 -4.97 -24.94 -6.90
CA ARG A 117 -3.91 -25.85 -7.35
C ARG A 117 -4.30 -27.32 -7.19
N ARG A 118 -4.83 -27.70 -6.02
CA ARG A 118 -5.27 -29.07 -5.74
C ARG A 118 -6.39 -29.52 -6.68
N GLU A 119 -7.41 -28.69 -6.88
CA GLU A 119 -8.50 -28.98 -7.82
C GLU A 119 -7.98 -29.23 -9.24
N ASN A 120 -7.02 -28.42 -9.70
CA ASN A 120 -6.40 -28.61 -11.02
C ASN A 120 -5.57 -29.89 -11.12
N GLU A 121 -4.84 -30.25 -10.06
CA GLU A 121 -4.04 -31.48 -9.99
C GLU A 121 -4.95 -32.73 -10.00
N GLU A 122 -6.03 -32.70 -9.23
CA GLU A 122 -7.04 -33.77 -9.18
C GLU A 122 -7.72 -33.96 -10.55
N LEU A 123 -8.14 -32.87 -11.19
CA LEU A 123 -8.70 -32.90 -12.55
C LEU A 123 -7.69 -33.46 -13.56
N ALA A 124 -6.42 -33.01 -13.50
CA ALA A 124 -5.38 -33.50 -14.39
C ALA A 124 -5.10 -35.00 -14.19
N GLN A 125 -5.18 -35.50 -12.95
CA GLN A 125 -5.02 -36.91 -12.65
C GLN A 125 -6.21 -37.73 -13.16
N ALA A 126 -7.45 -37.29 -12.92
CA ALA A 126 -8.64 -37.96 -13.42
C ALA A 126 -8.66 -38.07 -14.97
N VAL A 127 -8.16 -37.04 -15.67
CA VAL A 127 -8.01 -37.07 -17.14
C VAL A 127 -6.95 -38.09 -17.59
N LYS A 128 -5.87 -38.30 -16.82
CA LYS A 128 -4.86 -39.33 -17.12
C LYS A 128 -5.42 -40.73 -16.93
N ASP A 129 -6.21 -40.95 -15.87
CA ASP A 129 -6.75 -42.27 -15.53
C ASP A 129 -7.85 -42.73 -16.50
N LEU A 130 -8.41 -41.83 -17.31
CA LEU A 130 -9.38 -42.11 -18.38
C LEU A 130 -8.73 -42.50 -19.72
N LYS A 131 -7.40 -42.40 -19.86
CA LYS A 131 -6.65 -42.80 -21.07
C LYS A 131 -6.04 -44.18 -20.91
#